data_AF-I4MZB8-F1
#
_entry.id   AF-I4MZB8-F1
#
_cell.length_a   1.000
_cell.length_b   1.000
_cell.length_c   1.000
_cell.angle_alpha   90.00
_cell.angle_beta   90.00
_cell.angle_gamma   90.00
#
_symmetry.space_group_name_H-M   'P 1'
#
loop_
_entity.id
_entity.type
_entity.pdbx_description
1 polymer ?
#
loop_
_entity_poly.entity_id
_entity_poly.type
_entity_poly.pdbx_seq_one_letter_code
_entity_poly.pdbx_strand_id
1 'polypeptide(L)'
;MTDYLETTALPFGMRDSRQQPFFSVNAGISLEDALCHLSHLLGCAYESTYELADGDGVEKRLAWSALHHIEGAKGLVDALILKN
;
A
#
# COMPACT_ATOMS: atom_id res chain seq x y z
N MET A 1 -17.74 -4.03 24.74
CA MET A 1 -16.56 -3.38 24.14
C MET A 1 -16.51 -3.88 22.72
N THR A 2 -16.94 -3.08 21.76
CA THR A 2 -16.85 -3.43 20.34
C THR A 2 -15.37 -3.54 20.01
N ASP A 3 -14.93 -4.72 19.57
CA ASP A 3 -13.56 -4.92 19.10
C ASP A 3 -13.44 -4.19 17.76
N TYR A 4 -12.99 -2.93 17.80
CA TYR A 4 -12.80 -2.14 16.59
C TYR A 4 -11.61 -2.74 15.84
N LEU A 5 -11.81 -3.07 14.55
CA LEU A 5 -10.72 -3.56 13.73
C LEU A 5 -9.76 -2.39 13.47
N GLU A 6 -8.51 -2.59 13.84
CA GLU A 6 -7.42 -1.65 13.65
C GLU A 6 -6.21 -2.36 13.05
N THR A 7 -5.38 -1.60 12.37
CA THR A 7 -4.13 -2.09 11.79
C THR A 7 -3.15 -2.55 12.88
N THR A 8 -2.37 -3.58 12.57
CA THR A 8 -1.17 -3.96 13.33
C THR A 8 0.08 -3.38 12.69
N ALA A 9 1.16 -3.25 13.48
CA ALA A 9 2.44 -2.79 12.94
C ALA A 9 3.02 -3.84 12.00
N LEU A 10 3.06 -3.55 10.70
CA LEU A 10 3.46 -4.52 9.70
C LEU A 10 4.39 -3.90 8.64
N PRO A 11 5.64 -4.38 8.54
CA PRO A 11 6.55 -4.00 7.47
C PRO A 11 6.04 -4.42 6.08
N PHE A 12 6.25 -3.59 5.07
CA PHE A 12 5.87 -3.90 3.68
C PHE A 12 6.86 -3.32 2.65
N GLY A 13 6.73 -3.76 1.39
CA GLY A 13 7.50 -3.26 0.26
C GLY A 13 8.98 -3.67 0.28
N MET A 14 9.82 -2.82 -0.34
CA MET A 14 11.25 -3.08 -0.51
C MET A 14 12.00 -3.15 0.83
N ARG A 15 13.06 -3.96 0.84
CA ARG A 15 14.04 -4.06 1.93
C ARG A 15 15.41 -3.63 1.45
N ASP A 16 16.24 -3.12 2.35
CA ASP A 16 17.62 -2.75 2.06
C ASP A 16 18.55 -3.98 1.96
N SER A 17 19.84 -3.73 1.75
CA SER A 17 20.88 -4.79 1.67
C SER A 17 21.04 -5.60 2.96
N ARG A 18 20.54 -5.10 4.09
CA ARG A 18 20.58 -5.74 5.41
C ARG A 18 19.23 -6.37 5.79
N GLN A 19 18.30 -6.47 4.84
CA GLN A 19 16.93 -6.96 5.04
C GLN A 19 16.07 -6.08 5.97
N GLN A 20 16.46 -4.82 6.19
CA GLN A 20 15.65 -3.87 6.94
C GLN A 20 14.53 -3.34 6.02
N PRO A 21 13.25 -3.38 6.46
CA PRO A 21 12.16 -2.81 5.68
C PRO A 21 12.27 -1.29 5.62
N PHE A 22 11.99 -0.71 4.45
CA PHE A 22 11.93 0.74 4.31
C PHE A 22 10.64 1.33 4.89
N PHE A 23 9.55 0.56 4.86
CA PHE A 23 8.23 1.02 5.26
C PHE A 23 7.53 0.02 6.19
N SER A 24 6.64 0.54 7.01
CA SER A 24 5.73 -0.22 7.87
C SER A 24 4.42 0.52 7.98
N VAL A 25 3.32 -0.23 8.07
CA VAL A 25 2.05 0.32 8.56
C VAL A 25 2.20 0.56 10.06
N ASN A 26 1.63 1.67 10.55
CA ASN A 26 1.55 1.97 11.98
C ASN A 26 0.37 1.23 12.58
N ALA A 27 0.52 0.71 13.80
CA ALA A 27 -0.59 0.08 14.51
C ALA A 27 -1.64 1.11 14.98
N GLY A 28 -2.87 0.64 15.20
CA GLY A 28 -3.95 1.43 15.80
C GLY A 28 -4.66 2.39 14.84
N ILE A 29 -4.35 2.35 13.54
CA ILE A 29 -5.16 3.06 12.53
C ILE A 29 -6.49 2.32 12.39
N SER A 30 -7.59 3.07 12.48
CA SER A 30 -8.95 2.52 12.37
C SER A 30 -9.20 1.86 11.01
N LEU A 31 -10.09 0.87 10.98
CA LEU A 31 -10.52 0.23 9.73
C LEU A 31 -11.01 1.26 8.70
N GLU A 32 -11.81 2.23 9.12
CA GLU A 32 -12.39 3.23 8.21
C GLU A 32 -11.30 4.08 7.55
N ASP A 33 -10.37 4.63 8.34
CA ASP A 33 -9.27 5.43 7.82
C ASP A 33 -8.35 4.60 6.91
N ALA A 34 -8.07 3.35 7.30
CA ALA A 34 -7.25 2.44 6.52
C ALA A 34 -7.91 2.10 5.17
N LEU A 35 -9.23 1.85 5.13
CA LEU A 35 -9.97 1.59 3.89
C LEU A 35 -10.05 2.82 2.99
N CYS A 36 -10.26 4.01 3.56
CA CYS A 36 -10.22 5.26 2.83
C CYS A 36 -8.86 5.47 2.14
N HIS A 37 -7.76 5.26 2.86
CA HIS A 37 -6.43 5.43 2.30
C HIS A 37 -6.09 4.33 1.27
N LEU A 38 -6.49 3.09 1.53
CA LEU A 38 -6.36 1.98 0.59
C LEU A 38 -7.07 2.28 -0.73
N SER A 39 -8.30 2.80 -0.69
CA SER A 39 -9.04 3.17 -1.90
C SER A 39 -8.32 4.24 -2.70
N HIS A 40 -7.74 5.23 -2.02
CA HIS A 40 -6.94 6.28 -2.67
C HIS A 40 -5.69 5.72 -3.36
N LEU A 41 -4.92 4.87 -2.68
CA LEU A 41 -3.74 4.22 -3.26
C LEU A 41 -4.08 3.40 -4.51
N LEU A 42 -5.17 2.63 -4.47
CA LEU A 42 -5.63 1.86 -5.63
C LEU A 42 -6.08 2.76 -6.79
N GLY A 43 -6.71 3.91 -6.51
CA GLY A 43 -7.03 4.92 -7.52
C GLY A 43 -5.78 5.48 -8.21
N CYS A 44 -4.78 5.91 -7.44
CA CYS A 44 -3.51 6.40 -7.99
C CYS A 44 -2.75 5.33 -8.78
N ALA A 45 -2.78 4.08 -8.32
CA ALA A 45 -2.21 2.96 -9.06
C ALA A 45 -2.91 2.75 -10.41
N TYR A 46 -4.25 2.75 -10.41
CA TYR A 46 -5.04 2.62 -11.62
C TYR A 46 -4.72 3.71 -12.64
N GLU A 47 -4.77 4.99 -12.25
CA GLU A 47 -4.45 6.12 -13.12
C GLU A 47 -3.02 6.02 -13.66
N SER A 48 -2.04 5.74 -12.81
CA SER A 48 -0.64 5.57 -13.23
C SER A 48 -0.46 4.43 -14.24
N THR A 49 -1.18 3.32 -14.07
CA THR A 49 -1.16 2.21 -15.03
C THR A 49 -1.92 2.49 -16.32
N TYR A 50 -2.99 3.28 -16.25
CA TYR A 50 -3.77 3.68 -17.41
C TYR A 50 -2.93 4.56 -18.34
N GLU A 51 -2.30 5.61 -17.81
CA GLU A 51 -1.38 6.48 -18.55
C GLU A 51 -0.20 5.70 -19.14
N LEU A 52 0.33 4.70 -18.41
CA LEU A 52 1.38 3.82 -18.92
C LEU A 52 0.90 2.94 -20.09
N ALA A 53 -0.37 2.53 -20.09
CA ALA A 53 -0.95 1.66 -21.11
C ALA A 53 -1.38 2.43 -22.37
N ASP A 54 -1.78 3.71 -22.22
CA ASP A 54 -2.20 4.58 -23.32
C ASP A 54 -1.02 5.26 -24.04
N GLY A 55 0.15 5.33 -23.38
CA GLY A 55 1.35 5.97 -23.93
C GLY A 55 2.21 5.11 -24.88
N ASP A 56 3.07 5.78 -25.65
CA ASP A 56 3.87 5.18 -26.75
C ASP A 56 5.15 4.44 -26.29
N GLY A 57 5.43 4.31 -24.99
CA GLY A 57 6.66 3.67 -24.52
C GLY A 57 7.04 3.91 -23.06
N VAL A 58 8.11 3.24 -22.64
CA VAL A 58 8.51 2.88 -21.25
C VAL A 58 8.58 4.05 -20.26
N GLU A 59 7.43 4.48 -19.75
CA GLU A 59 7.33 5.36 -18.57
C GLU A 59 7.64 4.56 -17.29
N LYS A 60 8.89 4.10 -17.17
CA LYS A 60 9.40 3.29 -16.06
C LYS A 60 9.04 3.90 -14.70
N ARG A 61 9.00 5.24 -14.61
CA ARG A 61 8.62 5.97 -13.40
C ARG A 61 7.14 5.78 -13.03
N LEU A 62 6.22 5.79 -14.00
CA LEU A 62 4.80 5.51 -13.76
C LEU A 62 4.59 4.06 -13.33
N ALA A 63 5.32 3.12 -13.95
CA ALA A 63 5.31 1.72 -13.53
C ALA A 63 5.77 1.56 -12.06
N TRP A 64 6.87 2.22 -11.68
CA TRP A 64 7.31 2.23 -10.27
C TRP A 64 6.31 2.93 -9.36
N SER A 65 5.71 4.05 -9.78
CA SER A 65 4.67 4.75 -9.02
C SER A 65 3.50 3.83 -8.70
N ALA A 66 2.94 3.18 -9.73
CA ALA A 66 1.87 2.20 -9.58
C ALA A 66 2.26 1.06 -8.62
N LEU A 67 3.48 0.52 -8.76
CA LEU A 67 3.96 -0.55 -7.89
C LEU A 67 3.99 -0.12 -6.41
N HIS A 68 4.56 1.03 -6.09
CA HIS A 68 4.64 1.50 -4.69
C HIS A 68 3.24 1.76 -4.10
N HIS A 69 2.29 2.26 -4.89
CA HIS A 69 0.91 2.42 -4.44
C HIS A 69 0.24 1.06 -4.16
N ILE A 70 0.46 0.06 -5.01
CA ILE A 70 -0.04 -1.32 -4.80
C ILE A 70 0.60 -1.95 -3.56
N GLU A 71 1.91 -1.77 -3.34
CA GLU A 71 2.61 -2.26 -2.16
C GLU A 71 2.04 -1.66 -0.87
N GLY A 72 1.76 -0.35 -0.85
CA GLY A 72 1.12 0.33 0.28
C GLY A 72 -0.30 -0.15 0.53
N ALA A 73 -1.11 -0.31 -0.52
CA ALA A 73 -2.46 -0.83 -0.42
C ALA A 73 -2.47 -2.26 0.15
N LYS A 74 -1.58 -3.12 -0.36
CA LYS A 74 -1.41 -4.48 0.18
C LYS A 74 -0.95 -4.45 1.64
N GLY A 75 0.00 -3.58 1.98
CA GLY A 75 0.47 -3.41 3.36
C GLY A 75 -0.66 -3.10 4.34
N LEU A 76 -1.58 -2.19 3.96
CA LEU A 76 -2.77 -1.87 4.76
C LEU A 76 -3.72 -3.06 4.91
N VAL A 77 -4.00 -3.79 3.82
CA VAL A 77 -4.84 -5.01 3.88
C VAL A 77 -4.24 -6.02 4.84
N ASP A 78 -2.95 -6.34 4.66
CA ASP A 78 -2.28 -7.35 5.45
C ASP A 78 -2.25 -6.94 6.93
N ALA A 79 -2.00 -5.65 7.23
CA ALA A 79 -2.02 -5.11 8.59
C ALA A 79 -3.40 -5.15 9.27
N LEU A 80 -4.49 -5.10 8.51
CA LEU A 80 -5.86 -5.24 9.04
C LEU A 80 -6.25 -6.71 9.28
N ILE A 81 -5.74 -7.64 8.45
CA ILE A 81 -6.14 -9.05 8.49
C ILE A 81 -5.26 -9.85 9.47
N LEU A 82 -3.97 -9.51 9.60
CA LEU A 82 -3.07 -10.14 10.56
C LEU A 82 -3.38 -9.61 11.97
N LYS A 83 -4.33 -10.25 12.66
CA LYS A 83 -4.44 -10.18 14.13
C LYS A 83 -3.50 -11.21 14.76
N ASN A 84 -2.73 -10.76 15.76
CA ASN A 84 -1.89 -11.60 16.64
C ASN A 84 -2.74 -12.57 17.46
#